data_AF-A0A7W0G8V8-F1
#
_entry.id   AF-A0A7W0G8V8-F1
#
_cell.length_a   1.000
_cell.length_b   1.000
_cell.length_c   1.000
_cell.angle_alpha   90.00
_cell.angle_beta   90.00
_cell.angle_gamma   90.00
#
_symmetry.space_group_name_H-M   'P 1'
#
loop_
_entity.id
_entity.type
_entity.pdbx_description
1 polymer ?
#
loop_
_entity_poly.entity_id
_entity_poly.type
_entity_poly.pdbx_seq_one_letter_code
_entity_poly.pdbx_strand_id
1 'polypeptide(L)'
;TFQTGLVEPLEEPDDPAESADAERARELFRKLVELTGAEVEEPAVGTELLSFELAGRFEFAPELKQRLLQLTSERERVKVLADLLEGAAQAVEREQDVAQRAASNGKVDPRG
;
A
#
# COMPACT_ATOMS: atom_id res chain seq x y z
N THR A 1 -6.44 34.81 -2.79
CA THR A 1 -5.90 34.62 -4.14
C THR A 1 -6.11 33.17 -4.52
N PHE A 2 -6.64 32.89 -5.70
CA PHE A 2 -6.85 31.51 -6.19
C PHE A 2 -5.65 31.08 -7.05
N GLN A 3 -5.30 29.80 -6.99
CA GLN A 3 -4.27 29.23 -7.87
C GLN A 3 -4.91 28.84 -9.21
N THR A 4 -4.27 29.21 -10.31
CA THR A 4 -4.69 28.86 -11.67
C THR A 4 -3.51 28.27 -12.43
N GLY A 5 -3.79 27.42 -13.42
CA GLY A 5 -2.79 26.77 -14.26
C GLY A 5 -3.41 26.26 -15.57
N LEU A 6 -2.56 26.02 -16.57
CA LEU A 6 -2.97 25.34 -17.79
C LEU A 6 -3.02 23.83 -17.53
N VAL A 7 -4.04 23.16 -18.06
CA VAL A 7 -4.23 21.72 -17.93
C VAL A 7 -4.33 21.09 -19.31
N GLU A 8 -3.81 19.88 -19.43
CA GLU A 8 -3.89 19.07 -20.64
C GLU A 8 -4.50 17.72 -20.28
N PRO A 9 -5.39 17.15 -21.13
CA PRO A 9 -5.91 15.81 -20.91
C PRO A 9 -4.80 14.79 -21.08
N LEU A 10 -4.83 13.75 -20.24
CA LEU A 10 -3.92 12.61 -20.31
C LEU A 10 -4.72 11.37 -20.72
N GLU A 11 -4.29 10.73 -21.81
CA GLU A 11 -4.82 9.44 -22.24
C GLU A 11 -3.93 8.33 -21.67
N GLU A 12 -4.54 7.39 -20.94
CA GLU A 12 -3.83 6.19 -20.48
C GLU A 12 -3.87 5.11 -21.57
N PRO A 13 -2.76 4.39 -21.80
CA PRO A 13 -2.76 3.20 -22.66
C PRO A 13 -3.66 2.10 -22.07
N ASP A 14 -4.29 1.31 -22.95
CA ASP A 14 -4.96 0.06 -22.57
C ASP A 14 -3.90 -1.01 -22.22
N ASP A 15 -3.36 -0.91 -21.00
CA ASP A 15 -2.32 -1.79 -20.47
C ASP A 15 -2.73 -2.33 -19.09
N PRO A 16 -3.72 -3.25 -19.04
CA PRO A 16 -4.23 -3.78 -17.78
C PRO A 16 -3.14 -4.56 -17.04
N ALA A 17 -3.26 -4.54 -15.71
CA ALA A 17 -2.42 -5.35 -14.84
C ALA A 17 -2.58 -6.84 -15.14
N GLU A 18 -1.48 -7.57 -15.01
CA GLU A 18 -1.50 -9.02 -15.08
C GLU A 18 -2.25 -9.57 -13.86
N SER A 19 -3.04 -10.63 -14.04
CA SER A 19 -3.87 -11.20 -12.97
C SER A 19 -3.04 -11.60 -11.74
N ALA A 20 -1.82 -12.09 -11.96
CA ALA A 20 -0.89 -12.45 -10.88
C ALA A 20 -0.43 -11.23 -10.06
N ASP A 21 -0.15 -10.10 -10.71
CA ASP A 21 0.26 -8.87 -10.01
C ASP A 21 -0.92 -8.23 -9.26
N ALA A 22 -2.10 -8.26 -9.87
CA ALA A 22 -3.33 -7.79 -9.23
C ALA A 22 -3.66 -8.60 -7.97
N GLU A 23 -3.56 -9.93 -8.03
CA GLU A 23 -3.77 -10.79 -6.86
C GLU A 23 -2.70 -10.56 -5.80
N ARG A 24 -1.42 -10.46 -6.20
CA ARG A 24 -0.32 -10.14 -5.27
C ARG A 24 -0.59 -8.83 -4.52
N ALA A 25 -1.02 -7.79 -5.22
CA ALA A 25 -1.34 -6.51 -4.59
C ALA A 25 -2.48 -6.63 -3.57
N ARG A 26 -3.52 -7.42 -3.87
CA ARG A 26 -4.64 -7.70 -2.96
C ARG A 26 -4.22 -8.49 -1.74
N GLU A 27 -3.40 -9.52 -1.92
CA GLU A 27 -2.86 -10.32 -0.81
C GLU A 27 -2.04 -9.45 0.15
N LEU A 28 -1.17 -8.61 -0.39
CA LEU A 28 -0.37 -7.69 0.42
C LEU A 28 -1.22 -6.62 1.10
N PHE A 29 -2.27 -6.14 0.43
CA PHE A 29 -3.25 -5.24 1.02
C PHE A 29 -3.95 -5.91 2.22
N ARG A 30 -4.50 -7.12 2.04
CA ARG A 30 -5.14 -7.90 3.12
C ARG A 30 -4.19 -8.13 4.28
N LYS A 31 -2.96 -8.55 3.99
CA LYS A 31 -1.91 -8.74 5.00
C LYS A 31 -1.66 -7.46 5.80
N LEU A 32 -1.54 -6.31 5.13
CA LEU A 32 -1.31 -5.05 5.80
C LEU A 32 -2.50 -4.64 6.68
N VAL A 33 -3.73 -4.82 6.17
CA VAL A 33 -4.97 -4.59 6.94
C VAL A 33 -5.00 -5.43 8.22
N GLU A 34 -4.67 -6.72 8.12
CA GLU A 34 -4.59 -7.64 9.27
C GLU A 34 -3.51 -7.20 10.27
N LEU A 35 -2.32 -6.83 9.78
CA LEU A 35 -1.20 -6.41 10.62
C LEU A 35 -1.47 -5.11 11.37
N THR A 36 -2.16 -4.16 10.73
CA THR A 36 -2.46 -2.85 11.34
C THR A 36 -3.81 -2.81 12.05
N GLY A 37 -4.68 -3.80 11.84
CA GLY A 37 -6.06 -3.80 12.31
C GLY A 37 -6.90 -2.68 11.67
N ALA A 38 -6.59 -2.30 10.43
CA ALA A 38 -7.28 -1.19 9.77
C ALA A 38 -8.72 -1.57 9.39
N GLU A 39 -9.69 -0.68 9.62
CA GLU A 39 -11.08 -0.88 9.20
C GLU A 39 -11.31 -0.32 7.80
N VAL A 40 -10.77 -1.00 6.78
CA VAL A 40 -10.92 -0.60 5.37
C VAL A 40 -11.51 -1.74 4.55
N GLU A 41 -12.41 -1.39 3.62
CA GLU A 41 -13.00 -2.37 2.70
C GLU A 41 -12.02 -2.72 1.57
N GLU A 42 -11.97 -4.00 1.20
CA GLU A 42 -11.20 -4.45 0.04
C GLU A 42 -11.90 -4.02 -1.28
N PRO A 43 -11.14 -3.54 -2.29
CA PRO A 43 -11.65 -3.28 -3.63
C PRO A 43 -12.38 -4.47 -4.27
N ALA A 44 -13.43 -4.19 -5.05
CA ALA A 44 -14.17 -5.23 -5.77
C ALA A 44 -13.28 -5.95 -6.80
N VAL A 45 -13.45 -7.27 -6.94
CA VAL A 45 -12.69 -8.06 -7.94
C VAL A 45 -13.04 -7.59 -9.35
N GLY A 46 -12.01 -7.39 -10.18
CA GLY A 46 -12.19 -6.96 -11.57
C GLY A 46 -12.46 -5.46 -11.76
N THR A 47 -12.27 -4.63 -10.74
CA THR A 47 -12.28 -3.17 -10.92
C THR A 47 -11.18 -2.73 -11.89
N GLU A 48 -11.50 -1.82 -12.80
CA GLU A 48 -10.57 -1.26 -13.79
C GLU A 48 -9.56 -0.28 -13.15
N LEU A 49 -9.84 0.19 -11.93
CA LEU A 49 -9.04 1.18 -11.20
C LEU A 49 -8.39 0.59 -9.95
N LEU A 50 -7.97 -0.68 -10.01
CA LEU A 50 -7.49 -1.44 -8.84
C LEU A 50 -6.37 -0.71 -8.10
N SER A 51 -5.34 -0.25 -8.82
CA SER A 51 -4.22 0.45 -8.19
C SER A 51 -4.66 1.72 -7.44
N PHE A 52 -5.59 2.50 -7.99
CA PHE A 52 -6.10 3.71 -7.34
C PHE A 52 -6.98 3.38 -6.13
N GLU A 53 -7.84 2.38 -6.23
CA GLU A 53 -8.69 1.97 -5.11
C GLU A 53 -7.83 1.50 -3.92
N LEU A 54 -6.85 0.64 -4.17
CA LEU A 54 -5.91 0.16 -3.15
C LEU A 54 -5.08 1.30 -2.55
N ALA A 55 -4.49 2.16 -3.40
CA ALA A 55 -3.68 3.30 -2.95
C ALA A 55 -4.49 4.34 -2.16
N GLY A 56 -5.78 4.46 -2.44
CA GLY A 56 -6.70 5.37 -1.76
C GLY A 56 -7.07 4.93 -0.34
N ARG A 57 -6.96 3.64 0.00
CA ARG A 57 -7.34 3.13 1.33
C ARG A 57 -6.29 3.32 2.40
N PHE A 58 -5.03 3.55 2.01
CA PHE A 58 -3.93 3.80 2.94
C PHE A 58 -3.35 5.21 2.79
N GLU A 59 -2.83 5.73 3.89
CA GLU A 59 -2.08 6.98 3.91
C GLU A 59 -0.62 6.75 3.53
N PHE A 60 -0.37 6.72 2.22
CA PHE A 60 0.99 6.85 1.69
C PHE A 60 1.50 8.29 1.76
N ALA A 61 2.82 8.44 1.92
CA ALA A 61 3.49 9.72 1.79
C ALA A 61 3.11 10.40 0.45
N PRO A 62 2.92 11.74 0.41
CA PRO A 62 2.50 12.45 -0.78
C PRO A 62 3.36 12.16 -2.01
N GLU A 63 4.68 11.99 -1.83
CA GLU A 63 5.64 11.71 -2.90
C GLU A 63 5.40 10.34 -3.54
N LEU A 64 4.98 9.35 -2.74
CA LEU A 64 4.64 8.01 -3.21
C LEU A 64 3.32 8.04 -3.97
N LYS A 65 2.30 8.75 -3.46
CA LYS A 65 1.03 8.95 -4.18
C LYS A 65 1.26 9.67 -5.50
N GLN A 66 2.09 10.72 -5.50
CA GLN A 66 2.45 11.45 -6.70
C GLN A 66 3.20 10.56 -7.71
N ARG A 67 4.12 9.71 -7.25
CA ARG A 67 4.82 8.76 -8.10
C ARG A 67 3.85 7.79 -8.77
N LEU A 68 2.88 7.23 -8.03
CA LEU A 68 1.86 6.35 -8.58
C LEU A 68 0.98 7.07 -9.62
N LEU A 69 0.59 8.31 -9.35
CA LEU A 69 -0.20 9.14 -10.29
C LEU A 69 0.53 9.49 -11.58
N GLN A 70 1.87 9.52 -11.57
CA GLN A 70 2.68 9.78 -12.77
C GLN A 70 2.84 8.55 -13.67
N LEU A 71 2.50 7.35 -13.19
CA LEU A 71 2.54 6.14 -13.98
C LEU A 71 1.25 6.03 -14.81
N THR A 72 1.39 6.02 -16.13
CA THR A 72 0.26 5.94 -17.05
C THR A 72 -0.19 4.52 -17.36
N SER A 73 0.67 3.51 -17.12
CA SER A 73 0.34 2.09 -17.28
C SER A 73 -0.21 1.51 -15.97
N GLU A 74 -1.42 0.95 -15.99
CA GLU A 74 -2.00 0.24 -14.84
C GLU A 74 -1.13 -0.96 -14.45
N ARG A 75 -0.59 -1.70 -15.43
CA ARG A 75 0.35 -2.80 -15.15
C ARG A 75 1.56 -2.35 -14.35
N GLU A 76 2.23 -1.28 -14.77
CA GLU A 76 3.40 -0.76 -14.05
C GLU A 76 3.00 -0.23 -12.67
N ARG A 77 1.89 0.50 -12.61
CA ARG A 77 1.37 1.09 -11.38
C ARG A 77 1.02 0.04 -10.32
N VAL A 78 0.38 -1.06 -10.69
CA VAL A 78 0.09 -2.19 -9.79
C VAL A 78 1.36 -2.86 -9.28
N LYS A 79 2.36 -3.07 -10.15
CA LYS A 79 3.67 -3.64 -9.73
C LYS A 79 4.33 -2.77 -8.67
N VAL A 80 4.43 -1.47 -8.93
CA VAL A 80 5.01 -0.51 -7.98
C VAL A 80 4.20 -0.45 -6.69
N LEU A 81 2.87 -0.44 -6.76
CA LEU A 81 2.01 -0.42 -5.58
C LEU A 81 2.19 -1.67 -4.72
N ALA A 82 2.24 -2.85 -5.32
CA ALA A 82 2.47 -4.08 -4.59
C ALA A 82 3.83 -4.07 -3.87
N ASP A 83 4.88 -3.54 -4.48
CA ASP A 83 6.18 -3.41 -3.82
C ASP A 83 6.13 -2.41 -2.64
N LEU A 84 5.34 -1.34 -2.75
CA LEU A 84 5.11 -0.40 -1.64
C LEU A 84 4.35 -1.06 -0.49
N LEU A 85 3.31 -1.84 -0.80
CA LEU A 85 2.53 -2.58 0.19
C LEU A 85 3.38 -3.64 0.90
N GLU A 86 4.25 -4.34 0.17
CA GLU A 86 5.19 -5.30 0.75
C GLU A 86 6.16 -4.61 1.70
N GLY A 87 6.77 -3.49 1.28
CA GLY A 87 7.67 -2.72 2.13
C GLY A 87 6.99 -2.22 3.41
N ALA A 88 5.74 -1.76 3.31
CA ALA A 88 4.95 -1.35 4.46
C ALA A 88 4.65 -2.52 5.41
N ALA A 89 4.21 -3.66 4.88
CA ALA A 89 3.93 -4.86 5.69
C ALA A 89 5.19 -5.33 6.44
N GLN A 90 6.34 -5.38 5.76
CA GLN A 90 7.61 -5.74 6.40
C GLN A 90 8.04 -4.75 7.49
N ALA A 91 7.77 -3.46 7.31
CA ALA A 91 8.08 -2.46 8.33
C ALA A 91 7.23 -2.67 9.59
N VAL A 92 5.92 -2.88 9.43
CA VAL A 92 4.99 -3.14 10.53
C VAL A 92 5.37 -4.43 11.28
N GLU A 93 5.70 -5.51 10.56
CA GLU A 93 6.14 -6.77 11.18
C GLU A 93 7.39 -6.59 12.04
N ARG A 94 8.40 -5.87 11.54
CA ARG A 94 9.64 -5.59 12.29
C ARG A 94 9.37 -4.76 13.55
N GLU A 95 8.48 -3.78 13.47
CA GLU A 95 8.11 -2.96 14.63
C GLU A 95 7.43 -3.80 15.72
N GLN A 96 6.53 -4.70 15.33
CA GLN A 96 5.86 -5.62 16.26
C GLN A 96 6.85 -6.59 16.92
N ASP A 97 7.80 -7.14 16.16
CA ASP A 97 8.86 -8.02 16.68
C ASP A 97 9.74 -7.31 17.72
N VAL A 98 10.15 -6.07 17.43
CA VAL A 98 10.96 -5.25 18.35
C VAL A 98 10.17 -4.96 19.63
N ALA A 99 8.89 -4.60 19.51
CA ALA A 99 8.01 -4.35 20.65
C ALA A 99 7.83 -5.61 21.52
N GLN A 100 7.63 -6.78 20.89
CA GLN A 100 7.47 -8.04 21.60
C GLN A 100 8.74 -8.42 22.38
N ARG A 101 9.92 -8.26 21.79
CA ARG A 101 11.21 -8.51 22.45
C ARG A 101 11.48 -7.55 23.61
N ALA A 102 11.11 -6.27 23.46
CA ALA A 102 11.21 -5.31 24.54
C ALA A 102 10.29 -5.68 25.71
N ALA A 103 9.06 -6.14 25.42
CA ALA A 103 8.09 -6.57 26.43
C ALA A 103 8.49 -7.85 27.17
N SER A 104 9.20 -8.79 26.52
CA SER A 104 9.64 -10.04 27.16
C SER A 104 10.88 -9.87 28.05
N ASN A 105 11.81 -8.97 27.69
CA ASN A 105 13.03 -8.70 28.46
C ASN A 105 12.78 -7.90 29.77
N GLY A 106 11.61 -7.29 29.94
CA GLY A 106 11.21 -6.60 31.18
C GLY A 106 10.67 -7.51 32.29
N LYS A 107 10.45 -8.81 32.02
CA LYS A 107 9.87 -9.79 32.96
C LYS A 107 10.91 -10.70 33.64
N VAL A 108 12.16 -10.25 33.77
CA VAL A 108 13.14 -10.96 34.61
C VAL A 108 12.91 -10.54 36.07
N ASP A 109 12.24 -11.37 36.86
CA ASP A 109 12.09 -11.18 38.30
C ASP A 109 13.48 -11.22 38.98
N PRO A 110 13.93 -10.17 39.69
CA PRO A 110 15.25 -10.14 40.32
C PRO A 110 15.31 -10.87 41.68
N ARG A 111 14.37 -11.76 42.01
CA ARG A 111 14.38 -12.49 43.30
C ARG A 111 14.76 -13.96 43.13
N GLY A 112 16.07 -14.18 43.02
CA GLY A 112 16.72 -15.38 43.53
C GLY A 112 17.20 -15.16 44.96
#